data_AF-A0AAQ4F797-F1
#
_entry.id   AF-A0AAQ4F797-F1
#
_cell.length_a   1.000
_cell.length_b   1.000
_cell.length_c   1.000
_cell.angle_alpha   90.00
_cell.angle_beta   90.00
_cell.angle_gamma   90.00
#
_symmetry.space_group_name_H-M   'P 1'
#
loop_
_entity.id
_entity.type
_entity.pdbx_description
1 polymer ?
#
loop_
_entity_poly.entity_id
_entity_poly.type
_entity_poly.pdbx_seq_one_letter_code
_entity_poly.pdbx_strand_id
1 'polypeptide(L)'
;YQAVVRTGQEGRLAGRRHACKRVDLPCDSHVHSRRAGGSSSKACSEVFAGNKAFSEPETKAIANFIYARRREIMAYITFHSYSQLWLTPWGYTALKPANYLELARAARVATAALEKVHGTKYNVGTSTSLLYVASGGSDDWALGEAQIPYAYTVELRDTGRHGFTLPRDQIVPTGEETWAAIRALLLEIASKAAEGA
;
A
#
# COMPACT_ATOMS: atom_id res chain seq x y z
N TYR A 1 -0.01 0.27 6.13
CA TYR A 1 0.75 0.07 7.37
C TYR A 1 2.19 -0.26 6.99
N GLN A 2 3.01 0.76 6.71
CA GLN A 2 4.45 0.73 6.99
C GLN A 2 4.77 2.04 7.69
N ALA A 3 4.88 1.98 9.01
CA ALA A 3 5.70 2.94 9.73
C ALA A 3 7.03 2.22 9.98
N VAL A 4 8.09 2.66 9.29
CA VAL A 4 9.46 2.37 9.75
C VAL A 4 9.67 3.19 11.03
N VAL A 5 9.05 2.73 12.11
CA VAL A 5 9.49 3.07 13.46
C VAL A 5 10.81 2.33 13.59
N ARG A 6 11.91 3.08 13.73
CA ARG A 6 13.19 2.57 14.24
C ARG A 6 12.87 1.51 15.31
N THR A 7 13.07 0.23 14.97
CA THR A 7 12.97 -0.95 15.84
C THR A 7 11.60 -1.52 16.25
N GLY A 8 10.53 -1.55 15.42
CA GLY A 8 9.32 -2.25 15.94
C GLY A 8 8.07 -2.56 15.09
N GLN A 9 8.12 -2.73 13.78
CA GLN A 9 6.98 -3.35 13.06
C GLN A 9 7.42 -4.61 12.31
N GLU A 10 7.98 -5.56 13.05
CA GLU A 10 8.47 -6.85 12.55
C GLU A 10 7.75 -7.97 13.33
N GLY A 11 6.99 -8.83 12.65
CA GLY A 11 6.39 -10.02 13.27
C GLY A 11 7.49 -10.97 13.77
N ARG A 12 7.45 -11.38 15.05
CA ARG A 12 8.41 -12.33 15.63
C ARG A 12 7.84 -13.76 15.56
N LEU A 13 8.33 -14.56 14.61
CA LEU A 13 8.14 -16.01 14.67
C LEU A 13 9.03 -16.61 15.77
N ALA A 14 8.42 -17.00 16.90
CA ALA A 14 9.10 -17.72 17.98
C ALA A 14 9.47 -19.14 17.52
N GLY A 15 10.76 -19.40 17.28
CA GLY A 15 11.27 -20.75 17.05
C GLY A 15 12.77 -20.77 16.77
N ARG A 16 13.54 -21.26 17.74
CA ARG A 16 15.02 -21.37 17.68
C ARG A 16 15.48 -22.27 16.53
N ARG A 17 16.07 -21.62 15.51
CA ARG A 17 17.25 -22.00 14.68
C ARG A 17 17.18 -21.09 13.43
N HIS A 18 18.23 -20.28 13.23
CA HIS A 18 18.42 -19.18 12.25
C HIS A 18 17.90 -17.82 12.74
N ALA A 19 18.84 -16.92 13.00
CA ALA A 19 18.69 -15.66 13.74
C ALA A 19 18.07 -14.49 12.95
N CYS A 20 17.63 -14.73 11.71
CA CYS A 20 16.85 -13.76 10.94
C CYS A 20 15.52 -14.41 10.56
N LYS A 21 14.44 -14.00 11.23
CA LYS A 21 13.07 -14.40 10.89
C LYS A 21 12.21 -13.14 10.93
N ARG A 22 12.32 -12.33 9.88
CA ARG A 22 11.55 -11.10 9.71
C ARG A 22 10.92 -11.15 8.34
N VAL A 23 9.61 -11.09 8.29
CA VAL A 23 8.84 -11.13 7.05
C VAL A 23 8.38 -9.72 6.73
N ASP A 24 8.60 -9.31 5.49
CA ASP A 24 8.05 -8.08 4.96
C ASP A 24 6.57 -8.30 4.65
N LEU A 25 5.70 -7.76 5.51
CA LEU A 25 4.25 -8.01 5.47
C LEU A 25 3.61 -7.65 4.11
N PRO A 26 3.99 -6.56 3.43
CA PRO A 26 3.56 -6.29 2.06
C PRO A 26 4.01 -7.33 1.05
N CYS A 27 5.06 -8.10 1.27
CA CYS A 27 5.47 -9.19 0.36
C CYS A 27 4.78 -10.52 0.67
N ASP A 28 4.19 -10.68 1.85
CA ASP A 28 3.50 -11.90 2.30
C ASP A 28 2.05 -12.01 1.77
N SER A 29 1.52 -10.99 1.07
CA SER A 29 0.11 -10.95 0.65
C SER A 29 -0.25 -11.65 -0.67
N HIS A 30 0.70 -12.13 -1.49
CA HIS A 30 0.37 -12.63 -2.83
C HIS A 30 1.01 -13.98 -3.19
N VAL A 31 0.25 -14.84 -3.86
CA VAL A 31 0.72 -16.10 -4.49
C VAL A 31 1.81 -15.87 -5.56
N HIS A 32 1.95 -14.65 -6.09
CA HIS A 32 3.00 -14.26 -7.04
C HIS A 32 4.15 -13.47 -6.42
N SER A 33 4.20 -13.36 -5.08
CA SER A 33 5.23 -12.64 -4.33
C SER A 33 6.66 -13.04 -4.69
N ARG A 34 6.90 -14.18 -5.36
CA ARG A 34 8.24 -14.66 -5.72
C ARG A 34 8.55 -14.70 -7.21
N ARG A 35 7.64 -14.23 -8.08
CA ARG A 35 7.75 -14.47 -9.53
C ARG A 35 8.30 -13.29 -10.33
N ALA A 36 8.20 -12.07 -9.83
CA ALA A 36 8.48 -10.86 -10.63
C ALA A 36 9.58 -9.93 -10.08
N GLY A 37 10.21 -10.28 -8.95
CA GLY A 37 11.24 -9.45 -8.31
C GLY A 37 10.66 -8.39 -7.36
N GLY A 38 11.51 -7.83 -6.50
CA GLY A 38 11.09 -6.91 -5.43
C GLY A 38 10.79 -7.59 -4.08
N SER A 39 11.00 -8.90 -3.98
CA SER A 39 10.98 -9.66 -2.73
C SER A 39 12.11 -10.70 -2.69
N SER A 40 12.31 -11.34 -1.54
CA SER A 40 13.36 -12.33 -1.33
C SER A 40 12.84 -13.59 -0.65
N SER A 41 13.46 -14.73 -0.96
CA SER A 41 13.28 -16.01 -0.25
C SER A 41 14.32 -16.23 0.86
N LYS A 42 15.26 -15.30 1.05
CA LYS A 42 16.30 -15.37 2.08
C LYS A 42 15.79 -14.73 3.36
N ALA A 43 15.71 -15.49 4.45
CA ALA A 43 15.13 -15.05 5.72
C ALA A 43 15.86 -13.86 6.41
N CYS A 44 17.10 -13.56 6.02
CA CYS A 44 17.85 -12.38 6.47
C CYS A 44 17.67 -11.15 5.56
N SER A 45 16.84 -11.23 4.53
CA SER A 45 16.54 -10.10 3.65
C SER A 45 15.46 -9.24 4.28
N GLU A 46 15.63 -7.92 4.20
CA GLU A 46 14.62 -6.95 4.64
C GLU A 46 13.31 -7.03 3.82
N VAL A 47 13.34 -7.65 2.64
CA VAL A 47 12.17 -7.92 1.78
C VAL A 47 11.81 -9.41 1.73
N PHE A 48 12.07 -10.15 2.81
CA PHE A 48 11.76 -11.58 2.88
C PHE A 48 10.24 -11.79 2.85
N ALA A 49 9.74 -12.49 1.83
CA ALA A 49 8.31 -12.65 1.56
C ALA A 49 7.60 -13.70 2.45
N GLY A 50 8.29 -14.28 3.43
CA GLY A 50 7.76 -15.39 4.21
C GLY A 50 7.79 -16.73 3.47
N ASN A 51 7.42 -17.80 4.17
CA ASN A 51 7.53 -19.17 3.65
C ASN A 51 6.39 -19.56 2.70
N LYS A 52 5.26 -18.86 2.76
CA LYS A 52 4.08 -18.97 1.88
C LYS A 52 3.25 -17.71 2.05
N ALA A 53 2.34 -17.41 1.11
CA ALA A 53 1.43 -16.27 1.28
C ALA A 53 0.61 -16.40 2.58
N PHE A 54 0.42 -15.28 3.27
CA PHE A 54 -0.25 -15.16 4.57
C PHE A 54 0.38 -16.09 5.63
N SER A 55 1.72 -16.16 5.62
CA SER A 55 2.46 -16.92 6.62
C SER A 55 2.48 -16.23 7.97
N GLU A 56 2.39 -14.90 8.01
CA GLU A 56 2.34 -14.13 9.24
C GLU A 56 0.92 -14.06 9.80
N PRO A 57 0.73 -14.14 11.13
CA PRO A 57 -0.60 -14.06 11.73
C PRO A 57 -1.30 -12.72 11.46
N GLU A 58 -0.55 -11.63 11.32
CA GLU A 58 -1.06 -10.28 11.05
C GLU A 58 -1.68 -10.18 9.65
N THR A 59 -0.94 -10.56 8.61
CA THR A 59 -1.40 -10.55 7.21
C THR A 59 -2.57 -11.52 7.02
N LYS A 60 -2.51 -12.67 7.67
CA LYS A 60 -3.60 -13.66 7.66
C LYS A 60 -4.88 -13.12 8.30
N ALA A 61 -4.79 -12.39 9.42
CA ALA A 61 -5.95 -11.81 10.07
C ALA A 61 -6.64 -10.76 9.18
N ILE A 62 -5.85 -9.89 8.54
CA ILE A 62 -6.36 -8.87 7.59
C ILE A 62 -7.01 -9.56 6.38
N ALA A 63 -6.34 -10.56 5.80
CA ALA A 63 -6.86 -11.30 4.66
C ALA A 63 -8.19 -11.97 4.97
N ASN A 64 -8.30 -12.65 6.11
CA ASN A 64 -9.55 -13.27 6.56
C ASN A 64 -10.67 -12.25 6.74
N PHE A 65 -10.38 -11.09 7.34
CA PHE A 65 -11.37 -10.03 7.53
C PHE A 65 -11.91 -9.51 6.20
N ILE A 66 -11.01 -9.24 5.24
CA ILE A 66 -11.36 -8.72 3.92
C ILE A 66 -12.12 -9.78 3.12
N TYR A 67 -11.65 -11.03 3.06
CA TYR A 67 -12.35 -12.09 2.32
C TYR A 67 -13.77 -12.33 2.83
N ALA A 68 -13.99 -12.23 4.15
CA ALA A 68 -15.31 -12.37 4.75
C ALA A 68 -16.29 -11.25 4.34
N ARG A 69 -15.78 -10.08 3.93
CA ARG A 69 -16.56 -8.85 3.66
C ARG A 69 -16.27 -8.23 2.30
N ARG A 70 -15.62 -8.95 1.38
CA ARG A 70 -15.11 -8.38 0.12
C ARG A 70 -16.16 -7.75 -0.77
N ARG A 71 -17.44 -8.10 -0.59
CA ARG A 71 -18.59 -7.49 -1.29
C ARG A 71 -19.07 -6.18 -0.66
N GLU A 72 -18.66 -5.90 0.56
CA GLU A 72 -19.01 -4.69 1.32
C GLU A 72 -17.88 -3.64 1.27
N ILE A 73 -16.67 -4.06 0.88
CA ILE A 73 -15.48 -3.21 0.86
C ILE A 73 -15.29 -2.66 -0.56
N MET A 74 -15.43 -1.34 -0.70
CA MET A 74 -15.25 -0.66 -1.99
C MET A 74 -13.82 -0.21 -2.25
N ALA A 75 -13.07 0.11 -1.19
CA ALA A 75 -11.71 0.63 -1.29
C ALA A 75 -10.78 -0.02 -0.27
N TYR A 76 -9.57 -0.33 -0.71
CA TYR A 76 -8.43 -0.75 0.10
C TYR A 76 -7.33 0.30 -0.02
N ILE A 77 -6.88 0.86 1.10
CA ILE A 77 -5.81 1.86 1.13
C ILE A 77 -4.79 1.43 2.17
N THR A 78 -3.55 1.22 1.75
CA THR A 78 -2.43 1.00 2.68
C THR A 78 -1.54 2.24 2.73
N PHE A 79 -1.30 2.75 3.93
CA PHE A 79 -0.41 3.90 4.17
C PHE A 79 1.01 3.48 4.49
N HIS A 80 1.95 4.12 3.82
CA HIS A 80 3.38 3.94 3.88
C HIS A 80 4.05 5.33 3.94
N SER A 81 5.36 5.35 4.12
CA SER A 81 6.19 6.55 3.97
C SER A 81 7.56 6.07 3.50
N TYR A 82 8.33 6.82 2.74
CA TYR A 82 8.13 8.18 2.27
C TYR A 82 8.21 8.21 0.74
N SER A 83 7.77 9.31 0.11
CA SER A 83 8.11 9.75 -1.27
C SER A 83 7.06 10.70 -1.84
N GLN A 84 5.94 10.92 -1.14
CA GLN A 84 4.79 11.67 -1.66
C GLN A 84 4.23 11.05 -2.96
N LEU A 85 3.84 9.78 -2.89
CA LEU A 85 3.30 9.03 -4.03
C LEU A 85 1.91 8.47 -3.70
N TRP A 86 1.06 8.43 -4.71
CA TRP A 86 -0.21 7.72 -4.68
C TRP A 86 -0.16 6.61 -5.73
N LEU A 87 0.16 5.40 -5.27
CA LEU A 87 0.44 4.27 -6.12
C LEU A 87 -0.84 3.47 -6.40
N THR A 88 -0.98 3.06 -7.65
CA THR A 88 -1.99 2.10 -8.10
C THR A 88 -1.35 0.75 -8.43
N PRO A 89 -2.09 -0.35 -8.38
CA PRO A 89 -1.66 -1.60 -9.00
C PRO A 89 -1.36 -1.44 -10.50
N TRP A 90 -0.51 -2.28 -11.11
CA TRP A 90 0.23 -3.36 -10.47
C TRP A 90 1.62 -2.91 -10.00
N GLY A 91 2.07 -3.46 -8.87
CA GLY A 91 3.47 -3.33 -8.41
C GLY A 91 4.39 -4.42 -8.94
N TYR A 92 3.86 -5.62 -9.23
CA TYR A 92 4.66 -6.75 -9.71
C TYR A 92 4.92 -6.75 -11.22
N THR A 93 4.32 -5.86 -12.02
CA THR A 93 4.46 -5.87 -13.48
C THR A 93 4.32 -4.47 -14.09
N ALA A 94 4.89 -4.27 -15.28
CA ALA A 94 4.71 -3.06 -16.07
C ALA A 94 3.31 -2.96 -16.72
N LEU A 95 2.56 -4.07 -16.75
CA LEU A 95 1.17 -4.05 -17.19
C LEU A 95 0.31 -3.23 -16.23
N LYS A 96 -0.77 -2.68 -16.75
CA LYS A 96 -1.77 -1.94 -15.98
C LYS A 96 -3.01 -2.82 -15.75
N PRO A 97 -3.71 -2.69 -14.61
CA PRO A 97 -4.99 -3.35 -14.42
C PRO A 97 -6.03 -2.80 -15.39
N ALA A 98 -7.07 -3.58 -15.67
CA ALA A 98 -8.13 -3.21 -16.62
C ALA A 98 -8.82 -1.87 -16.25
N ASN A 99 -8.98 -1.60 -14.95
CA ASN A 99 -9.59 -0.37 -14.43
C ASN A 99 -8.58 0.75 -14.12
N TYR A 100 -7.33 0.68 -14.61
CA TYR A 100 -6.28 1.65 -14.29
C TYR A 100 -6.68 3.12 -14.50
N LEU A 101 -7.38 3.42 -15.60
CA LEU A 101 -7.78 4.80 -15.89
C LEU A 101 -8.69 5.36 -14.80
N GLU A 102 -9.58 4.52 -14.26
CA GLU A 102 -10.48 4.89 -13.18
C GLU A 102 -9.73 5.04 -11.85
N LEU A 103 -8.84 4.09 -11.53
CA LEU A 103 -7.98 4.18 -10.35
C LEU A 103 -7.15 5.48 -10.35
N ALA A 104 -6.52 5.80 -11.47
CA ALA A 104 -5.69 7.00 -11.63
C ALA A 104 -6.53 8.29 -11.60
N ARG A 105 -7.77 8.26 -12.10
CA ARG A 105 -8.67 9.42 -12.05
C ARG A 105 -9.06 9.74 -10.61
N ALA A 106 -9.54 8.76 -9.84
CA ALA A 106 -9.90 8.94 -8.44
C ALA A 106 -8.69 9.34 -7.58
N ALA A 107 -7.52 8.76 -7.83
CA ALA A 107 -6.27 9.16 -7.17
C ALA A 107 -5.88 10.62 -7.45
N ARG A 108 -6.07 11.13 -8.68
CA ARG A 108 -5.82 12.55 -9.00
C ARG A 108 -6.78 13.49 -8.29
N VAL A 109 -8.04 13.09 -8.11
CA VAL A 109 -9.00 13.86 -7.29
C VAL A 109 -8.51 13.94 -5.85
N ALA A 110 -8.03 12.83 -5.29
CA ALA A 110 -7.46 12.78 -3.96
C ALA A 110 -6.22 13.66 -3.81
N THR A 111 -5.23 13.55 -4.71
CA THR A 111 -3.99 14.34 -4.62
C THR A 111 -4.21 15.82 -4.88
N ALA A 112 -5.18 16.19 -5.73
CA ALA A 112 -5.56 17.60 -5.91
C ALA A 112 -6.21 18.19 -4.65
N ALA A 113 -6.98 17.40 -3.88
CA ALA A 113 -7.52 17.84 -2.60
C ALA A 113 -6.43 17.96 -1.52
N LEU A 114 -5.49 17.01 -1.51
CA LEU A 114 -4.30 17.03 -0.66
C LEU A 114 -3.48 18.31 -0.86
N GLU A 115 -3.16 18.62 -2.12
CA GLU A 115 -2.33 19.77 -2.48
C GLU A 115 -2.95 21.10 -2.01
N LYS A 116 -4.29 21.22 -1.98
CA LYS A 116 -4.97 22.43 -1.52
C LYS A 116 -4.79 22.73 -0.03
N VAL A 117 -4.43 21.75 0.80
CA VAL A 117 -4.30 21.95 2.25
C VAL A 117 -2.99 22.67 2.59
N HIS A 118 -1.86 22.11 2.13
CA HIS A 118 -0.51 22.59 2.49
C HIS A 118 0.43 22.78 1.28
N GLY A 119 -0.08 22.69 0.04
CA GLY A 119 0.72 22.81 -1.18
C GLY A 119 1.62 21.61 -1.49
N THR A 120 1.47 20.50 -0.76
CA THR A 120 2.30 19.31 -0.95
C THR A 120 1.83 18.51 -2.16
N LYS A 121 2.77 18.16 -3.04
CA LYS A 121 2.48 17.52 -4.32
C LYS A 121 2.75 16.03 -4.25
N TYR A 122 1.78 15.24 -4.67
CA TYR A 122 1.87 13.79 -4.75
C TYR A 122 1.75 13.33 -6.22
N ASN A 123 2.65 12.44 -6.64
CA ASN A 123 2.59 11.86 -7.98
C ASN A 123 1.67 10.61 -7.99
N VAL A 124 0.94 10.41 -9.09
CA VAL A 124 0.01 9.28 -9.26
C VAL A 124 0.49 8.36 -10.37
N GLY A 125 0.56 7.05 -10.11
CA GLY A 125 0.98 6.06 -11.10
C GLY A 125 1.15 4.66 -10.52
N THR A 126 1.56 3.70 -11.33
CA THR A 126 1.89 2.35 -10.83
C THR A 126 3.21 2.36 -10.06
N SER A 127 3.39 1.47 -9.09
CA SER A 127 4.70 1.32 -8.40
C SER A 127 5.83 1.09 -9.40
N THR A 128 5.60 0.29 -10.44
CA THR A 128 6.60 0.05 -11.50
C THR A 128 6.97 1.29 -12.31
N SER A 129 6.08 2.28 -12.41
CA SER A 129 6.34 3.52 -13.16
C SER A 129 6.97 4.63 -12.32
N LEU A 130 6.70 4.66 -11.02
CA LEU A 130 7.12 5.76 -10.13
C LEU A 130 8.19 5.38 -9.12
N LEU A 131 8.34 4.10 -8.82
CA LEU A 131 9.17 3.61 -7.72
C LEU A 131 10.08 2.47 -8.20
N TYR A 132 9.65 1.22 -8.02
CA TYR A 132 10.32 0.01 -8.49
C TYR A 132 9.33 -1.15 -8.60
N VAL A 133 9.77 -2.25 -9.19
CA VAL A 133 9.00 -3.51 -9.23
C VAL A 133 8.95 -4.11 -7.83
N ALA A 134 7.74 -4.24 -7.29
CA ALA A 134 7.47 -4.74 -5.95
C ALA A 134 6.45 -5.88 -6.03
N SER A 135 6.93 -7.13 -6.01
CA SER A 135 6.05 -8.29 -5.97
C SER A 135 5.54 -8.59 -4.57
N GLY A 136 4.25 -8.88 -4.47
CA GLY A 136 3.62 -9.31 -3.22
C GLY A 136 2.68 -8.27 -2.62
N GLY A 137 2.76 -7.01 -3.07
CA GLY A 137 2.05 -5.85 -2.53
C GLY A 137 0.59 -6.11 -2.16
N SER A 138 0.19 -5.58 -1.00
CA SER A 138 -1.16 -5.81 -0.47
C SER A 138 -2.26 -5.15 -1.30
N ASP A 139 -1.94 -4.06 -2.00
CA ASP A 139 -2.81 -3.40 -2.97
C ASP A 139 -3.01 -4.25 -4.23
N ASP A 140 -1.95 -4.90 -4.75
CA ASP A 140 -2.05 -5.88 -5.83
C ASP A 140 -2.94 -7.05 -5.43
N TRP A 141 -2.73 -7.63 -4.23
CA TRP A 141 -3.61 -8.70 -3.73
C TRP A 141 -5.06 -8.23 -3.56
N ALA A 142 -5.27 -7.02 -3.02
CA ALA A 142 -6.61 -6.48 -2.78
C ALA A 142 -7.39 -6.34 -4.10
N LEU A 143 -6.74 -5.82 -5.16
CA LEU A 143 -7.36 -5.67 -6.46
C LEU A 143 -7.53 -7.02 -7.19
N GLY A 144 -6.46 -7.80 -7.28
CA GLY A 144 -6.42 -9.00 -8.14
C GLY A 144 -7.12 -10.22 -7.55
N GLU A 145 -7.00 -10.44 -6.24
CA GLU A 145 -7.44 -11.69 -5.60
C GLU A 145 -8.64 -11.45 -4.68
N ALA A 146 -8.62 -10.37 -3.89
CA ALA A 146 -9.76 -10.02 -3.04
C ALA A 146 -10.89 -9.33 -3.81
N GLN A 147 -10.62 -8.89 -5.05
CA GLN A 147 -11.59 -8.24 -5.95
C GLN A 147 -12.17 -6.94 -5.38
N ILE A 148 -11.36 -6.20 -4.61
CA ILE A 148 -11.71 -4.86 -4.13
C ILE A 148 -11.56 -3.86 -5.29
N PRO A 149 -12.61 -3.11 -5.67
CA PRO A 149 -12.60 -2.31 -6.90
C PRO A 149 -11.54 -1.20 -6.93
N TYR A 150 -11.27 -0.58 -5.78
CA TYR A 150 -10.28 0.48 -5.63
C TYR A 150 -9.19 0.05 -4.65
N ALA A 151 -7.94 -0.01 -5.09
CA ALA A 151 -6.80 -0.38 -4.25
C ALA A 151 -5.63 0.58 -4.46
N TYR A 152 -5.03 1.04 -3.36
CA TYR A 152 -3.95 2.02 -3.40
C TYR A 152 -2.91 1.80 -2.30
N THR A 153 -1.66 2.15 -2.63
CA THR A 153 -0.59 2.40 -1.66
C THR A 153 -0.29 3.90 -1.63
N VAL A 154 -0.29 4.52 -0.45
CA VAL A 154 0.03 5.95 -0.30
C VAL A 154 1.35 6.09 0.44
N GLU A 155 2.37 6.61 -0.24
CA GLU A 155 3.66 6.98 0.34
C GLU A 155 3.61 8.42 0.81
N LEU A 156 3.56 8.62 2.13
CA LEU A 156 3.43 9.94 2.76
C LEU A 156 4.70 10.80 2.63
N ARG A 157 4.71 11.95 3.31
CA ARG A 157 5.87 12.84 3.40
C ARG A 157 7.10 12.14 3.98
N ASP A 158 8.31 12.60 3.70
CA ASP A 158 8.67 13.65 2.72
C ASP A 158 9.23 13.04 1.43
N THR A 159 10.07 13.76 0.70
CA THR A 159 10.73 13.26 -0.52
C THR A 159 12.17 12.80 -0.28
N GLY A 160 12.55 12.55 0.98
CA GLY A 160 13.84 11.97 1.37
C GLY A 160 14.77 12.89 2.16
N ARG A 161 14.36 14.12 2.47
CA ARG A 161 15.16 15.01 3.35
C ARG A 161 15.24 14.44 4.77
N HIS A 162 14.11 13.96 5.28
CA HIS A 162 13.99 13.32 6.58
C HIS A 162 13.63 11.84 6.46
N GLY A 163 12.96 11.45 5.36
CA GLY A 163 12.52 10.09 5.11
C GLY A 163 11.71 9.55 6.29
N PHE A 164 12.10 8.39 6.81
CA PHE A 164 11.44 7.75 7.95
C PHE A 164 11.60 8.48 9.30
N THR A 165 12.44 9.51 9.36
CA THR A 165 12.69 10.32 10.57
C THR A 165 12.05 11.71 10.45
N LEU A 166 10.84 11.76 9.89
CA LEU A 166 10.09 12.99 9.70
C LEU A 166 9.91 13.76 11.04
N PRO A 167 10.19 15.07 11.07
CA PRO A 167 10.04 15.89 12.28
C PRO A 167 8.64 15.83 12.89
N ARG A 168 8.54 15.86 14.23
CA ARG A 168 7.27 15.74 14.96
C ARG A 168 6.24 16.81 14.56
N ASP A 169 6.70 18.02 14.25
CA ASP A 169 5.87 19.13 13.80
C ASP A 169 5.23 18.90 12.42
N GLN A 170 5.67 17.90 11.65
CA GLN A 170 5.07 17.50 10.39
C GLN A 170 3.95 16.45 10.54
N ILE A 171 3.76 15.84 11.72
CA ILE A 171 2.73 14.80 11.93
C ILE A 171 1.33 15.33 11.63
N VAL A 172 0.97 16.48 12.23
CA VAL A 172 -0.36 17.06 12.06
C VAL A 172 -0.58 17.56 10.62
N PRO A 173 0.34 18.33 10.00
CA PRO A 173 0.22 18.70 8.59
C PRO A 173 0.05 17.51 7.64
N THR A 174 0.81 16.42 7.84
CA THR A 174 0.64 15.20 7.03
C THR A 174 -0.72 14.55 7.25
N GLY A 175 -1.23 14.53 8.49
CA GLY A 175 -2.56 14.01 8.79
C GLY A 175 -3.68 14.81 8.12
N GLU A 176 -3.62 16.14 8.17
CA GLU A 176 -4.63 17.04 7.60
C GLU A 176 -4.75 16.90 6.08
N GLU A 177 -3.62 16.92 5.37
CA GLU A 177 -3.63 16.79 3.90
C GLU A 177 -4.06 15.39 3.45
N THR A 178 -3.62 14.35 4.17
CA THR A 178 -3.99 12.97 3.88
C THR A 178 -5.49 12.76 4.11
N TRP A 179 -6.05 13.34 5.17
CA TRP A 179 -7.47 13.26 5.44
C TRP A 179 -8.31 13.94 4.36
N ALA A 180 -7.89 15.12 3.89
CA ALA A 180 -8.55 15.80 2.76
C ALA A 180 -8.54 14.92 1.51
N ALA A 181 -7.41 14.26 1.22
CA ALA A 181 -7.27 13.34 0.11
C ALA A 181 -8.22 12.13 0.21
N ILE A 182 -8.25 11.46 1.36
CA ILE A 182 -9.11 10.30 1.62
C ILE A 182 -10.58 10.68 1.46
N ARG A 183 -11.00 11.82 2.02
CA ARG A 183 -12.39 12.28 1.89
C ARG A 183 -12.77 12.51 0.43
N ALA A 184 -11.92 13.19 -0.33
CA ALA A 184 -12.17 13.44 -1.75
C ALA A 184 -12.24 12.14 -2.56
N LEU A 185 -11.33 11.19 -2.29
CA LEU A 185 -11.34 9.86 -2.90
C LEU A 185 -12.66 9.12 -2.63
N LEU A 186 -13.07 9.04 -1.36
CA LEU A 186 -14.26 8.27 -0.98
C LEU A 186 -15.54 8.88 -1.54
N LEU A 187 -15.63 10.21 -1.61
CA LEU A 187 -16.75 10.90 -2.26
C LEU A 187 -16.80 10.61 -3.77
N GLU A 188 -15.65 10.61 -4.44
CA GLU A 188 -15.54 10.27 -5.86
C GLU A 188 -15.95 8.81 -6.15
N ILE A 189 -15.53 7.88 -5.30
CA ILE A 189 -15.92 6.47 -5.41
C ILE A 189 -17.43 6.32 -5.17
N ALA A 190 -17.98 7.02 -4.18
CA ALA A 190 -19.40 6.95 -3.85
C ALA A 190 -20.29 7.53 -4.96
N SER A 191 -19.91 8.65 -5.58
CA SER A 191 -20.67 9.22 -6.70
C SER A 191 -20.70 8.28 -7.89
N LYS A 192 -19.58 7.62 -8.20
CA LYS A 192 -19.53 6.63 -9.29
C LYS A 192 -20.36 5.39 -9.02
N ALA A 193 -20.36 4.91 -7.78
CA ALA A 193 -21.19 3.77 -7.39
C ALA A 193 -22.69 4.09 -7.55
N ALA A 194 -23.10 5.34 -7.31
CA ALA A 194 -24.48 5.79 -7.50
C ALA A 194 -24.87 5.97 -8.98
N GLU A 195 -23.93 6.29 -9.87
CA GLU A 195 -24.18 6.42 -11.33
C GLU A 195 -24.38 5.07 -12.03
N GLY A 196 -23.88 3.97 -11.45
CA GLY A 196 -23.96 2.62 -12.01
C GLY A 196 -25.05 1.73 -11.42
N ALA A 197 -25.84 2.23 -10.46
CA ALA A 197 -26.97 1.55 -9.83
C ALA A 197 -28.30 1.96 -10.51
#